data_AF-A0A6A4WF46-F1
#
_entry.id   AF-A0A6A4WF46-F1
#
_cell.length_a   1.000
_cell.length_b   1.000
_cell.length_c   1.000
_cell.angle_alpha   90.00
_cell.angle_beta   90.00
_cell.angle_gamma   90.00
#
_symmetry.space_group_name_H-M   'P 1'
#
loop_
_entity.id
_entity.type
_entity.pdbx_description
1 polymer ?
#
loop_
_entity_poly.entity_id
_entity_poly.type
_entity_poly.pdbx_seq_one_letter_code
_entity_poly.pdbx_strand_id
1 'polypeptide(L)'
;MKYLVLAALLAVAAGRPQELKTPEDYGLLRSSSVTNEDGSFQYGYETSDPSSQDVAGQVKQFDEEKVGTVQQGSYTFTTQDENGNDVQVRVDWVADENGFQAQSDALPQAPADPNAEAQAAALAKFAQIEAEKNQ
;
A
#
# COMPACT_ATOMS: atom_id res chain seq x y z
N MET A 1 -54.69 7.07 3.07
CA MET A 1 -53.95 8.25 3.57
C MET A 1 -53.35 8.05 4.97
N LYS A 2 -54.08 7.53 5.97
CA LYS A 2 -53.54 7.25 7.33
C LYS A 2 -52.25 6.41 7.37
N TYR A 3 -52.19 5.33 6.60
CA TYR A 3 -51.05 4.41 6.62
C TYR A 3 -49.80 4.97 5.94
N LEU A 4 -49.96 5.90 4.98
CA LEU A 4 -48.82 6.58 4.35
C LEU A 4 -48.12 7.52 5.32
N VAL A 5 -48.89 8.23 6.16
CA VAL A 5 -48.34 9.11 7.20
C VAL A 5 -47.60 8.30 8.26
N LEU A 6 -48.13 7.14 8.66
CA LEU A 6 -47.48 6.26 9.62
C LEU A 6 -46.19 5.65 9.07
N ALA A 7 -46.19 5.20 7.81
CA ALA A 7 -44.99 4.66 7.16
C ALA A 7 -43.89 5.71 6.99
N ALA A 8 -44.27 6.96 6.65
CA ALA A 8 -43.33 8.08 6.56
C ALA A 8 -42.67 8.41 7.91
N LEU A 9 -43.45 8.41 9.00
CA LEU A 9 -42.91 8.62 10.36
C LEU A 9 -41.96 7.49 10.78
N LEU A 10 -42.25 6.26 10.40
CA LEU A 10 -41.41 5.09 10.72
C LEU A 10 -40.10 5.10 9.92
N ALA A 11 -40.12 5.56 8.66
CA ALA A 11 -38.92 5.73 7.85
C ALA A 11 -37.98 6.82 8.41
N VAL A 12 -38.54 7.93 8.92
CA VAL A 12 -37.76 8.99 9.59
C VAL A 12 -37.16 8.49 10.91
N ALA A 13 -37.88 7.65 11.66
CA ALA A 13 -37.36 7.04 12.89
C ALA A 13 -36.29 5.94 12.63
N ALA A 14 -36.38 5.26 11.48
CA ALA A 14 -35.41 4.25 11.05
C ALA A 14 -34.15 4.84 10.40
N GLY A 15 -34.21 6.10 9.95
CA GLY A 15 -33.05 6.89 9.53
C GLY A 15 -32.18 7.27 10.72
N ARG A 16 -31.62 6.27 11.43
CA ARG A 16 -30.52 6.52 12.35
C ARG A 16 -29.39 7.15 11.53
N PRO A 17 -28.78 8.26 11.97
CA PRO A 17 -27.55 8.72 11.33
C PRO A 17 -26.59 7.53 11.38
N GLN A 18 -26.08 7.11 10.22
CA GLN A 18 -24.88 6.29 10.21
C GLN A 18 -23.87 7.08 11.04
N GLU A 19 -23.32 6.47 12.10
CA GLU A 19 -22.15 7.01 12.78
C GLU A 19 -21.02 7.01 11.75
N LEU A 20 -21.02 8.04 10.91
CA LEU A 20 -19.89 8.44 10.10
C LEU A 20 -18.85 8.87 11.11
N LYS A 21 -18.01 7.91 11.52
CA LYS A 21 -16.82 8.18 12.31
C LYS A 21 -16.10 9.34 11.64
N THR A 22 -16.08 10.48 12.29
CA THR A 22 -15.42 11.66 11.75
C THR A 22 -13.92 11.48 11.93
N PRO A 23 -13.07 12.19 11.16
CA PRO A 23 -11.63 12.20 11.41
C PRO A 23 -11.24 12.54 12.87
N GLU A 24 -12.13 13.17 13.62
CA GLU A 24 -11.97 13.49 15.04
C GLU A 24 -12.12 12.28 15.97
N ASP A 25 -12.83 11.22 15.55
CA ASP A 25 -12.97 9.96 16.30
C ASP A 25 -11.71 9.08 16.19
N TYR A 26 -10.89 9.31 15.16
CA TYR A 26 -9.62 8.63 14.95
C TYR A 26 -8.48 9.44 15.57
N GLY A 27 -8.30 9.28 16.88
CA GLY A 27 -7.14 9.85 17.58
C GLY A 27 -5.80 9.41 16.96
N LEU A 28 -4.88 10.34 16.81
CA LEU A 28 -3.51 10.10 16.33
C LEU A 28 -2.65 9.58 17.49
N LEU A 29 -2.11 8.36 17.36
CA LEU A 29 -1.23 7.73 18.36
C LEU A 29 0.22 8.15 18.16
N ARG A 30 0.68 8.14 16.91
CA ARG A 30 2.06 8.48 16.54
C ARG A 30 2.06 9.42 15.35
N SER A 31 2.97 10.39 15.38
CA SER A 31 3.33 11.19 14.22
C SER A 31 4.80 11.53 14.29
N SER A 32 5.56 11.16 13.26
CA SER A 32 6.97 11.47 13.11
C SER A 32 7.22 12.01 11.72
N SER A 33 7.99 13.08 11.62
CA SER A 33 8.46 13.63 10.35
C SER A 33 9.87 14.18 10.55
N VAL A 34 10.80 13.69 9.75
CA VAL A 34 12.20 14.06 9.75
C VAL A 34 12.59 14.36 8.31
N THR A 35 13.16 15.53 8.10
CA THR A 35 13.75 15.91 6.81
C THR A 35 15.21 16.27 7.05
N ASN A 36 16.10 15.65 6.30
CA ASN A 36 17.52 15.85 6.40
C ASN A 36 18.00 16.89 5.37
N GLU A 37 19.17 17.49 5.62
CA GLU A 37 19.75 18.52 4.73
C GLU A 37 20.20 17.94 3.38
N ASP A 38 20.40 16.62 3.30
CA ASP A 38 20.76 15.90 2.07
C ASP A 38 19.56 15.66 1.13
N GLY A 39 18.36 16.09 1.51
CA GLY A 39 17.12 15.88 0.75
C GLY A 39 16.45 14.53 1.00
N SER A 40 17.01 13.69 1.87
CA SER A 40 16.29 12.52 2.39
C SER A 40 15.24 12.93 3.42
N PHE A 41 14.15 12.17 3.49
CA PHE A 41 13.09 12.39 4.45
C PHE A 41 12.50 11.08 4.92
N GLN A 42 11.93 11.10 6.12
CA GLN A 42 11.16 10.01 6.67
C GLN A 42 9.95 10.59 7.38
N TYR A 43 8.76 10.08 7.06
CA TYR A 43 7.56 10.42 7.79
C TYR A 43 6.73 9.18 8.09
N GLY A 44 5.94 9.25 9.13
CA GLY A 44 5.03 8.18 9.48
C GLY A 44 4.00 8.59 10.51
N TYR A 45 2.88 7.89 10.52
CA TYR A 45 1.80 8.11 11.46
C TYR A 45 1.11 6.81 11.85
N GLU A 46 0.44 6.85 12.99
CA GLU A 46 -0.36 5.74 13.52
C GLU A 46 -1.64 6.33 14.11
N THR A 47 -2.79 5.78 13.73
CA THR A 47 -4.10 6.21 14.23
C THR A 47 -4.66 5.20 15.22
N SER A 48 -5.73 5.58 15.93
CA SER A 48 -6.39 4.75 16.95
C SER A 48 -7.28 3.68 16.34
N ASP A 49 -7.77 3.92 15.13
CA ASP A 49 -8.05 2.84 14.19
C ASP A 49 -6.70 2.30 13.73
N PRO A 50 -6.44 0.97 13.76
CA PRO A 50 -5.13 0.33 13.59
C PRO A 50 -4.59 0.43 12.15
N SER A 51 -4.61 1.65 11.63
CA SER A 51 -4.09 2.14 10.37
C SER A 51 -2.80 2.89 10.67
N SER A 52 -1.75 2.57 9.92
CA SER A 52 -0.43 3.17 10.09
C SER A 52 0.24 3.34 8.75
N GLN A 53 1.15 4.30 8.65
CA GLN A 53 1.95 4.51 7.46
C GLN A 53 3.36 4.92 7.88
N ASP A 54 4.35 4.37 7.19
CA ASP A 54 5.75 4.75 7.30
C ASP A 54 6.34 4.89 5.91
N VAL A 55 7.00 6.00 5.64
CA VAL A 55 7.57 6.35 4.33
C VAL A 55 8.95 6.94 4.52
N ALA A 56 9.90 6.49 3.72
CA ALA A 56 11.23 7.05 3.62
C ALA A 56 11.54 7.36 2.16
N GLY A 57 12.14 8.52 1.90
CA GLY A 57 12.56 8.96 0.59
C GLY A 57 13.99 9.46 0.59
N GLN A 58 14.68 9.28 -0.52
CA GLN A 58 16.03 9.81 -0.74
C GLN A 58 16.23 10.18 -2.21
N VAL A 59 17.06 11.19 -2.45
CA VAL A 59 17.49 11.55 -3.80
C VAL A 59 18.59 10.59 -4.22
N LYS A 60 18.40 9.90 -5.35
CA LYS A 60 19.37 8.98 -5.92
C LYS A 60 19.77 9.45 -7.32
N GLN A 61 21.07 9.39 -7.59
CA GLN A 61 21.60 9.55 -8.93
C GLN A 61 21.62 8.18 -9.61
N PHE A 62 20.95 8.07 -10.74
CA PHE A 62 20.84 6.83 -11.52
C PHE A 62 21.82 6.83 -12.69
N ASP A 63 22.13 8.01 -13.24
CA ASP A 63 23.10 8.22 -14.33
C ASP A 63 23.72 9.63 -14.24
N GLU A 64 24.68 9.96 -15.11
CA GLU A 64 25.33 11.29 -15.15
C GLU A 64 24.31 12.44 -15.38
N GLU A 65 23.21 12.17 -16.09
CA GLU A 65 22.15 13.16 -16.38
C GLU A 65 20.83 12.90 -15.64
N LYS A 66 20.68 11.75 -14.94
CA LYS A 66 19.43 11.34 -14.30
C LYS A 66 19.55 11.33 -12.79
N VAL A 67 18.91 12.32 -12.18
CA VAL A 67 18.69 12.41 -10.74
C VAL A 67 17.19 12.29 -10.49
N GLY A 68 16.80 11.43 -9.57
CA GLY A 68 15.40 11.28 -9.18
C GLY A 68 15.26 10.89 -7.71
N THR A 69 14.04 10.99 -7.20
CA THR A 69 13.74 10.65 -5.81
C THR A 69 13.18 9.25 -5.76
N VAL A 70 13.84 8.37 -4.98
CA VAL A 70 13.31 7.05 -4.64
C VAL A 70 12.56 7.16 -3.34
N GLN A 71 11.35 6.63 -3.30
CA GLN A 71 10.54 6.55 -2.09
C GLN A 71 10.17 5.10 -1.84
N GLN A 72 10.18 4.70 -0.58
CA GLN A 72 9.71 3.39 -0.15
C GLN A 72 8.93 3.54 1.14
N GLY A 73 7.99 2.65 1.37
CA GLY A 73 7.19 2.71 2.57
C GLY A 73 6.33 1.49 2.76
N SER A 74 5.56 1.55 3.84
CA SER A 74 4.53 0.59 4.15
C SER A 74 3.31 1.31 4.68
N TYR A 75 2.12 0.85 4.31
CA TYR A 75 0.89 1.28 4.96
C TYR A 75 0.09 0.06 5.40
N THR A 76 -0.54 0.19 6.55
CA THR A 76 -1.39 -0.83 7.16
C THR A 76 -2.78 -0.25 7.32
N PHE A 77 -3.81 -1.03 7.01
CA PHE A 77 -5.21 -0.65 7.22
C PHE A 77 -6.04 -1.91 7.51
N THR A 78 -7.22 -1.73 8.10
CA THR A 78 -8.16 -2.83 8.35
C THR A 78 -9.28 -2.81 7.31
N THR A 79 -9.59 -3.97 6.74
CA THR A 79 -10.68 -4.18 5.78
C THR A 79 -11.48 -5.41 6.17
N GLN A 80 -12.71 -5.54 5.67
CA GLN A 80 -13.48 -6.78 5.84
C GLN A 80 -13.16 -7.78 4.72
N ASP A 81 -13.06 -9.07 5.07
CA ASP A 81 -13.00 -10.17 4.10
C ASP A 81 -14.38 -10.44 3.47
N GLU A 82 -14.46 -11.42 2.56
CA GLU A 82 -15.72 -11.84 1.93
C GLU A 82 -16.76 -12.40 2.93
N ASN A 83 -16.32 -12.77 4.14
CA ASN A 83 -17.15 -13.30 5.22
C ASN A 83 -17.53 -12.24 6.27
N GLY A 84 -17.09 -10.98 6.12
CA GLY A 84 -17.34 -9.89 7.05
C GLY A 84 -16.43 -9.87 8.28
N ASN A 85 -15.30 -10.58 8.26
CA ASN A 85 -14.30 -10.53 9.32
C ASN A 85 -13.31 -9.39 9.07
N ASP A 86 -12.95 -8.66 10.13
CA ASP A 86 -11.89 -7.65 10.06
C ASP A 86 -10.52 -8.31 9.85
N VAL A 87 -9.85 -7.94 8.76
CA VAL A 87 -8.51 -8.38 8.38
C VAL A 87 -7.60 -7.17 8.26
N GLN A 88 -6.45 -7.23 8.93
CA GLN A 88 -5.40 -6.23 8.77
C GLN A 88 -4.59 -6.52 7.52
N VAL A 89 -4.48 -5.53 6.64
CA VAL A 89 -3.71 -5.59 5.41
C VAL A 89 -2.53 -4.64 5.53
N ARG A 90 -1.33 -5.19 5.32
CA ARG A 90 -0.10 -4.41 5.17
C ARG A 90 0.33 -4.43 3.71
N VAL A 91 0.67 -3.28 3.18
CA VAL A 91 1.22 -3.12 1.83
C VAL A 91 2.56 -2.44 1.93
N ASP A 92 3.61 -3.14 1.49
CA ASP A 92 4.95 -2.60 1.33
C ASP A 92 5.13 -2.16 -0.12
N TRP A 93 5.76 -1.01 -0.35
CA TRP A 93 5.88 -0.45 -1.68
C TRP A 93 7.20 0.28 -1.90
N VAL A 94 7.63 0.32 -3.16
CA VAL A 94 8.79 1.06 -3.64
C VAL A 94 8.38 1.84 -4.89
N ALA A 95 8.70 3.13 -4.91
CA ALA A 95 8.56 4.03 -6.04
C ALA A 95 9.95 4.50 -6.48
N ASP A 96 10.38 4.02 -7.64
CA ASP A 96 11.65 4.37 -8.27
C ASP A 96 11.45 4.67 -9.78
N GLU A 97 12.52 4.69 -10.57
CA GLU A 97 12.47 4.92 -12.02
C GLU A 97 11.61 3.89 -12.78
N ASN A 98 11.39 2.71 -12.21
CA ASN A 98 10.54 1.67 -12.78
C ASN A 98 9.07 1.84 -12.40
N GLY A 99 8.72 2.92 -11.69
CA GLY A 99 7.36 3.24 -11.25
C GLY A 99 7.04 2.74 -9.85
N PHE A 100 5.75 2.65 -9.54
CA PHE A 100 5.24 2.22 -8.23
C PHE A 100 5.05 0.70 -8.20
N GLN A 101 5.75 0.03 -7.29
CA GLN A 101 5.76 -1.41 -7.11
C GLN A 101 5.27 -1.72 -5.69
N ALA A 102 4.06 -2.25 -5.55
CA ALA A 102 3.48 -2.65 -4.27
C ALA A 102 3.43 -4.16 -4.11
N GLN A 103 3.66 -4.62 -2.88
CA GLN A 103 3.68 -6.02 -2.47
C GLN A 103 2.82 -6.17 -1.21
N SER A 104 1.91 -7.14 -1.21
CA SER A 104 1.07 -7.48 -0.07
C SER A 104 0.46 -8.86 -0.30
N ASP A 105 0.26 -9.62 0.78
CA ASP A 105 -0.47 -10.90 0.75
C ASP A 105 -1.94 -10.73 0.36
N ALA A 106 -2.49 -9.52 0.54
CA ALA A 106 -3.86 -9.19 0.17
C ALA A 106 -4.01 -8.68 -1.27
N LEU A 107 -2.90 -8.38 -1.96
CA LEU A 107 -2.96 -7.98 -3.36
C LEU A 107 -3.13 -9.21 -4.24
N PRO A 108 -3.88 -9.10 -5.36
CA PRO A 108 -3.98 -10.19 -6.32
C PRO A 108 -2.60 -10.58 -6.81
N GLN A 109 -2.16 -11.80 -6.50
CA GLN A 109 -0.94 -12.33 -7.10
C GLN A 109 -1.20 -12.63 -8.57
N ALA A 110 -0.31 -12.16 -9.44
CA ALA A 110 -0.35 -12.57 -10.84
C ALA A 110 -0.29 -14.10 -10.91
N PRO A 111 -1.08 -14.73 -11.81
CA PRO A 111 -1.00 -16.18 -11.98
C PRO A 111 0.44 -16.58 -12.30
N ALA A 112 0.92 -17.65 -11.68
CA ALA A 112 2.27 -18.16 -11.91
C ALA A 112 2.47 -18.41 -13.41
N ASP A 113 3.51 -17.81 -13.99
CA ASP A 113 3.85 -18.04 -15.40
C ASP A 113 4.23 -19.53 -15.56
N PRO A 114 3.50 -20.30 -16.39
CA PRO A 114 3.81 -21.71 -16.62
C PRO A 114 5.21 -21.95 -17.20
N ASN A 115 5.86 -20.89 -17.72
CA ASN A 115 7.22 -20.95 -18.27
C ASN A 115 8.29 -20.39 -17.33
N ALA A 116 7.96 -20.04 -16.08
CA ALA A 116 8.92 -19.43 -15.14
C ALA A 116 10.18 -20.28 -14.94
N GLU A 117 10.05 -21.60 -14.81
CA GLU A 117 11.18 -22.52 -14.70
C GLU A 117 12.03 -22.57 -15.97
N ALA A 118 11.39 -22.56 -17.15
CA ALA A 118 12.09 -22.56 -18.44
C ALA A 118 12.86 -21.24 -18.65
N GLN A 119 12.28 -20.11 -18.24
CA GLN A 119 12.93 -18.80 -18.29
C GLN A 119 14.10 -18.71 -17.30
N ALA A 120 13.94 -19.20 -16.07
CA ALA A 120 15.02 -19.28 -15.08
C ALA A 120 16.18 -20.17 -15.58
N ALA A 121 15.87 -21.32 -16.18
CA ALA A 121 16.87 -22.21 -16.76
C ALA A 121 17.58 -21.60 -17.98
N ALA A 122 16.85 -20.86 -18.82
CA ALA A 122 17.43 -20.13 -19.94
C ALA A 122 18.38 -19.03 -19.45
N LEU A 123 17.96 -18.21 -18.49
CA LEU A 123 18.77 -17.13 -17.92
C LEU A 123 20.05 -17.69 -17.26
N ALA A 124 19.94 -18.79 -16.51
CA ALA A 124 21.09 -19.46 -15.91
C ALA A 124 22.08 -19.98 -16.97
N LYS A 125 21.59 -20.54 -18.09
CA LYS A 125 22.44 -20.95 -19.22
C LYS A 125 23.11 -19.75 -19.88
N PHE A 126 22.40 -18.65 -20.10
CA PHE A 126 22.99 -17.44 -20.67
C PHE A 126 24.12 -16.89 -19.78
N ALA A 127 23.92 -16.85 -18.46
CA ALA A 127 24.96 -16.42 -17.52
C ALA A 127 26.20 -17.33 -17.53
N GLN A 128 26.03 -18.65 -17.68
CA GLN A 128 27.16 -19.58 -17.80
C GLN A 128 27.95 -19.37 -19.10
N ILE A 129 27.25 -19.22 -20.23
CA ILE A 129 27.87 -18.97 -21.53
C ILE A 129 28.66 -17.66 -21.52
N GLU A 130 28.14 -16.63 -20.86
CA GLU A 130 28.81 -15.33 -20.73
C GLU A 130 30.04 -15.39 -19.81
N ALA A 131 29.98 -16.19 -18.74
CA ALA A 131 31.14 -16.46 -17.88
C ALA A 131 32.25 -17.26 -18.59
N GLU A 132 31.89 -18.23 -19.44
CA GLU A 132 32.86 -18.99 -20.27
C GLU A 132 33.49 -18.14 -21.37
N LYS A 133 32.80 -17.10 -21.86
CA LYS A 133 33.31 -16.20 -22.91
C LYS A 133 34.29 -15.14 -22.39
N ASN A 134 34.27 -14.86 -21.10
CA ASN A 134 35.12 -13.88 -20.42
C ASN A 134 36.31 -14.53 -19.67
N GLN A 135 36.54 -15.83 -19.85
CA GLN A 135 37.80 -16.52 -19.54
C GLN A 135 38.68 -16.63 -20.79
#